data_AF-A0A0F9B742-F1
#
_entry.id   AF-A0A0F9B742-F1
#
_cell.length_a   1.000
_cell.length_b   1.000
_cell.length_c   1.000
_cell.angle_alpha   90.00
_cell.angle_beta   90.00
_cell.angle_gamma   90.00
#
_symmetry.space_group_name_H-M   'P 1'
#
loop_
_entity.id
_entity.type
_entity.pdbx_description
1 polymer ?
#
loop_
_entity_poly.entity_id
_entity_poly.type
_entity_poly.pdbx_seq_one_letter_code
_entity_poly.pdbx_strand_id
1 'polypeptide(L)' 'AWRAVWDGQYLLSMLDYKLFYDYFADPDEVNNLYNDPASEEKRKELESVLKGLARDTGDPILPRLEE' A
#
# COMPACT_ATOMS: atom_id res chain seq x y z
N ALA A 1 -11.38 -8.23 2.43
CA ALA A 1 -10.64 -8.89 1.32
C ALA A 1 -9.32 -8.16 1.19
N TRP A 2 -8.20 -8.87 1.04
CA TRP A 2 -6.88 -8.26 1.09
C TRP A 2 -6.42 -7.80 -0.29
N ARG A 3 -5.76 -6.63 -0.36
CA ARG A 3 -5.04 -6.13 -1.54
C ARG A 3 -3.76 -5.45 -1.09
N ALA A 4 -2.69 -5.73 -1.81
CA ALA A 4 -1.42 -5.06 -1.61
C ALA A 4 -0.71 -4.83 -2.94
N VAL A 5 0.16 -3.83 -2.96
CA VAL A 5 1.17 -3.65 -4.02
C VAL A 5 2.54 -3.83 -3.39
N TRP A 6 3.40 -4.56 -4.09
CA TRP A 6 4.80 -4.72 -3.74
C TRP A 6 5.66 -4.34 -4.95
N ASP A 7 6.60 -3.42 -4.76
CA ASP A 7 7.46 -2.91 -5.85
C ASP A 7 8.88 -3.51 -5.84
N GLY A 8 9.11 -4.52 -5.00
CA GLY A 8 10.42 -5.14 -4.79
C GLY A 8 11.15 -4.66 -3.54
N GLN A 9 10.76 -3.52 -2.97
CA GLN A 9 11.28 -3.02 -1.68
C GLN A 9 10.15 -2.70 -0.71
N TYR A 10 9.14 -1.98 -1.15
CA TYR A 10 8.03 -1.52 -0.31
C TYR A 10 6.76 -2.32 -0.57
N LEU A 11 6.05 -2.66 0.49
CA LEU A 11 4.69 -3.20 0.42
C LEU A 11 3.71 -2.19 0.99
N LEU A 12 2.59 -2.02 0.29
CA LEU A 12 1.47 -1.19 0.74
C LEU A 12 0.17 -1.99 0.71
N SER A 13 -0.62 -1.89 1.79
CA SER A 13 -2.03 -2.27 1.85
C SER A 13 -2.84 -1.17 2.54
N MET A 14 -3.99 -0.79 1.99
CA MET A 14 -4.79 0.35 2.49
C MET A 14 -6.18 -0.02 3.01
N LEU A 15 -6.51 -1.31 3.02
CA LEU A 15 -7.87 -1.77 3.34
C LEU A 15 -8.05 -1.92 4.86
N ASP A 16 -8.58 -3.06 5.31
CA ASP A 16 -8.95 -3.36 6.70
C ASP A 16 -7.82 -3.02 7.71
N TYR A 17 -6.56 -3.06 7.26
CA TYR A 17 -5.41 -2.51 7.95
C TYR A 17 -4.55 -1.69 6.98
N LYS A 18 -4.20 -0.46 7.40
CA LYS A 18 -3.30 0.43 6.69
C LYS A 18 -1.86 0.07 7.01
N LEU A 19 -1.21 -0.66 6.11
CA LEU A 19 0.15 -1.19 6.26
C LEU A 19 1.07 -0.59 5.20
N PHE A 20 2.26 -0.19 5.61
CA PHE A 20 3.35 0.21 4.74
C PHE A 20 4.68 -0.28 5.32
N TYR A 21 5.42 -1.11 4.58
CA TYR A 21 6.66 -1.73 5.06
C TYR A 21 7.78 -1.57 4.06
N ASP A 22 9.01 -1.37 4.55
CA ASP A 22 10.25 -1.42 3.78
C ASP A 22 10.93 -2.78 4.01
N TYR A 23 10.80 -3.72 3.08
CA TYR A 23 11.37 -5.06 3.22
C TYR A 23 12.91 -5.09 3.16
N PHE A 24 13.54 -4.02 2.66
CA PHE A 24 14.99 -3.95 2.65
C PHE A 24 15.54 -3.64 4.03
N ALA A 25 14.89 -2.71 4.75
CA ALA A 25 15.28 -2.32 6.11
C ALA A 25 14.63 -3.18 7.21
N ASP A 26 13.43 -3.71 6.94
CA ASP A 26 12.59 -4.43 7.88
C ASP A 26 11.88 -5.63 7.21
N PRO A 27 12.63 -6.70 6.88
CA PRO A 27 12.09 -7.86 6.17
C PRO A 27 11.07 -8.66 6.98
N ASP A 28 11.02 -8.47 8.31
CA ASP A 28 10.09 -9.16 9.21
C ASP A 28 8.81 -8.33 9.48
N GLU A 29 8.63 -7.20 8.78
CA GLU A 29 7.41 -6.37 8.82
C GLU A 29 7.01 -5.89 10.22
N VAL A 30 7.99 -5.60 11.08
CA VAL A 30 7.76 -5.24 12.49
C VAL A 30 7.31 -3.78 12.62
N ASN A 31 7.80 -2.89 11.76
CA ASN A 31 7.65 -1.45 11.84
C ASN A 31 6.75 -0.95 10.71
N ASN A 32 5.47 -0.74 11.01
CA ASN A 32 4.54 -0.18 10.04
C ASN A 32 4.78 1.32 9.85
N LEU A 33 5.27 1.69 8.68
CA LEU A 33 5.63 3.05 8.27
C LEU A 33 4.44 3.85 7.70
N TYR A 34 3.20 3.35 7.78
CA TYR A 34 2.07 3.98 7.09
C TYR A 34 1.83 5.45 7.49
N ASN A 35 2.03 5.76 8.78
CA ASN A 35 1.88 7.12 9.32
C ASN A 35 3.23 7.85 9.46
N ASP A 36 4.34 7.29 8.99
CA ASP A 36 5.65 7.91 9.07
C ASP A 36 5.77 9.03 8.01
N PRO A 37 6.01 10.29 8.41
CA PRO A 37 6.14 11.41 7.48
C PRO A 37 7.32 11.26 6.49
N ALA A 38 8.41 10.60 6.90
CA ALA A 38 9.58 10.42 6.03
C ALA A 38 9.28 9.49 4.84
N SER A 39 8.25 8.65 4.98
CA SER A 39 7.81 7.65 4.02
C SER A 39 6.63 8.10 3.15
N GLU A 40 6.14 9.33 3.33
CA GLU A 40 4.86 9.80 2.75
C GLU A 40 4.85 9.79 1.21
N GLU A 41 5.93 10.26 0.59
CA GLU A 41 6.02 10.34 -0.87
C GLU A 41 5.92 8.94 -1.50
N LYS A 42 6.74 8.00 -1.00
CA LYS A 42 6.76 6.63 -1.50
C LYS A 42 5.46 5.89 -1.22
N ARG A 43 4.85 6.12 -0.05
CA ARG A 43 3.51 5.60 0.25
C ARG A 43 2.51 6.06 -0.81
N LYS A 44 2.39 7.37 -1.06
CA LYS A 44 1.45 7.95 -2.04
C LYS A 44 1.65 7.42 -3.47
N GLU A 45 2.90 7.19 -3.87
CA GLU A 45 3.20 6.53 -5.15
C GLU A 45 2.50 5.18 -5.24
N LEU A 46 2.70 4.31 -4.25
CA LEU A 46 2.08 2.98 -4.23
C LEU A 46 0.56 3.02 -4.02
N GLU A 47 0.02 4.04 -3.32
CA GLU A 47 -1.44 4.23 -3.22
C GLU A 47 -2.04 4.48 -4.60
N SER A 48 -1.37 5.30 -5.41
CA SER A 48 -1.76 5.60 -6.78
C SER A 48 -1.71 4.34 -7.66
N VAL A 49 -0.66 3.53 -7.53
CA VAL A 49 -0.53 2.25 -8.25
C VAL A 49 -1.66 1.29 -7.87
N LEU A 50 -1.94 1.11 -6.58
CA LEU A 50 -3.01 0.21 -6.11
C LEU A 50 -4.38 0.64 -6.63
N LYS A 51 -4.70 1.94 -6.56
CA LYS A 51 -5.96 2.48 -7.10
C LYS A 51 -6.04 2.36 -8.63
N GLY A 52 -4.93 2.58 -9.33
CA GLY A 52 -4.83 2.38 -10.78
C GLY A 52 -5.14 0.94 -11.17
N LEU A 53 -4.45 -0.03 -10.55
CA LEU A 53 -4.68 -1.45 -10.78
C LEU A 53 -6.14 -1.84 -10.51
N ALA A 54 -6.69 -1.42 -9.37
CA ALA A 54 -8.08 -1.69 -9.02
C ALA A 54 -9.08 -1.14 -10.06
N ARG A 55 -8.81 0.04 -10.63
CA ARG A 55 -9.62 0.64 -11.70
C ARG A 55 -9.49 -0.14 -13.00
N ASP A 56 -8.28 -0.46 -13.41
CA ASP A 56 -7.99 -1.13 -14.69
C ASP A 56 -8.53 -2.56 -14.74
N THR A 57 -8.56 -3.25 -13.60
CA THR A 57 -9.08 -4.62 -13.51
C THR A 57 -10.58 -4.69 -13.17
N GLY A 58 -11.23 -3.55 -12.93
CA GLY A 58 -12.61 -3.52 -12.43
C GLY A 58 -12.77 -4.20 -11.07
N ASP A 59 -11.79 -4.04 -10.18
CA ASP A 59 -11.81 -4.66 -8.87
C ASP A 59 -12.99 -4.10 -8.04
N PRO A 60 -13.91 -4.96 -7.53
CA PRO A 60 -15.05 -4.50 -6.75
C PRO A 60 -14.67 -3.81 -5.43
N ILE A 61 -13.40 -3.87 -5.03
CA ILE A 61 -12.89 -3.17 -3.85
C ILE A 61 -12.57 -1.69 -4.09
N LEU A 62 -12.53 -1.23 -5.36
CA LEU A 62 -12.15 0.15 -5.72
C LEU A 62 -12.90 1.23 -4.91
N PRO A 63 -14.24 1.16 -4.70
CA PRO A 63 -14.94 2.17 -3.91
C PRO A 63 -14.37 2.36 -2.51
N ARG A 64 -13.92 1.27 -1.87
CA ARG A 64 -13.33 1.30 -0.52
C ARG A 64 -11.91 1.84 -0.49
N LEU A 65 -11.21 1.84 -1.63
CA LEU A 65 -9.86 2.43 -1.75
C LEU A 65 -9.93 3.95 -2.00
N GLU A 66 -11.09 4.46 -2.41
CA GLU A 66 -11.30 5.88 -2.74
C GLU A 66 -11.97 6.69 -1.63
N GLU A 67 -12.43 6.03 -0.55
CA GLU A 67 -12.89 6.64 0.72
C GLU A 67 -11.75 7.32 1.50
#